data_AF-A0A840MVN7-F1
#
_entry.id   AF-A0A840MVN7-F1
#
_cell.length_a   1.000
_cell.length_b   1.000
_cell.length_c   1.000
_cell.angle_alpha   90.00
_cell.angle_beta   90.00
_cell.angle_gamma   90.00
#
_symmetry.space_group_name_H-M   'P 1'
#
loop_
_entity.id
_entity.type
_entity.pdbx_description
1 polymer ?
#
loop_
_entity_poly.entity_id
_entity_poly.type
_entity_poly.pdbx_seq_one_letter_code
_entity_poly.pdbx_strand_id
1 'polypeptide(L)'
;MQIANDAKDPIDFGFFQLPTAIEIARRTGRGADIPEALADEYHRATAQMVENVSLHRHAAWDQSMLLSAAAALAVAKRHIDVAEAFLNLDADWITKMNNCEFD
;
A
#
# COMPACT_ATOMS: atom_id res chain seq x y z
N MET A 1 14.39 -11.45 12.11
CA MET A 1 14.40 -11.21 10.66
C MET A 1 14.35 -9.71 10.43
N GLN A 2 15.46 -9.12 9.98
CA GLN A 2 15.57 -7.71 9.60
C GLN A 2 15.46 -7.67 8.08
N ILE A 3 14.24 -7.81 7.56
CA ILE A 3 14.00 -7.82 6.11
C ILE A 3 13.21 -6.55 5.80
N ALA A 4 13.94 -5.44 5.62
CA ALA A 4 13.53 -4.23 4.87
C ALA A 4 14.27 -2.93 5.28
N ASN A 5 15.08 -2.90 6.34
CA ASN A 5 15.63 -1.63 6.86
C ASN A 5 17.08 -1.30 6.44
N ASP A 6 17.71 -2.14 5.59
CA ASP A 6 19.12 -1.97 5.19
C ASP A 6 19.30 -1.54 3.71
N ALA A 7 18.21 -1.26 2.99
CA ALA A 7 18.29 -0.78 1.61
C ALA A 7 18.70 0.71 1.59
N LYS A 8 19.89 1.00 1.03
CA LYS A 8 20.42 2.36 0.83
C LYS A 8 19.89 3.05 -0.42
N ASP A 9 19.21 2.32 -1.30
CA ASP A 9 18.61 2.85 -2.51
C ASP A 9 17.25 3.50 -2.20
N PRO A 10 16.77 4.45 -3.02
CA PRO A 10 15.44 5.01 -2.86
C PRO A 10 14.40 3.90 -2.84
N ILE A 11 13.54 3.89 -1.83
CA ILE A 11 12.40 2.97 -1.79
C ILE A 11 11.54 3.26 -3.03
N ASP A 12 11.41 2.27 -3.90
CA ASP A 12 10.52 2.32 -5.06
C ASP A 12 9.08 1.99 -4.64
N PHE A 13 8.09 2.44 -5.42
CA PHE A 13 6.66 2.28 -5.13
C PHE A 13 6.28 0.81 -4.88
N GLY A 14 6.99 -0.14 -5.50
CA GLY A 14 6.80 -1.58 -5.34
C GLY A 14 6.95 -2.07 -3.89
N PHE A 15 7.73 -1.37 -3.07
CA PHE A 15 7.87 -1.65 -1.64
C PHE A 15 6.54 -1.52 -0.88
N PHE A 16 5.69 -0.59 -1.31
CA PHE A 16 4.37 -0.39 -0.73
C PHE A 16 3.28 -1.11 -1.53
N GLN A 17 3.35 -1.08 -2.86
CA GLN A 17 2.29 -1.61 -3.72
C GLN A 17 2.09 -3.11 -3.54
N LEU A 18 3.16 -3.91 -3.57
CA LEU A 18 3.04 -5.36 -3.53
C LEU A 18 2.43 -5.88 -2.22
N PRO A 19 2.93 -5.53 -1.02
CA PRO A 19 2.33 -6.00 0.23
C PRO A 19 0.90 -5.47 0.42
N THR A 20 0.62 -4.24 -0.03
CA THR A 20 -0.73 -3.66 0.01
C THR A 20 -1.71 -4.45 -0.87
N ALA A 21 -1.31 -4.79 -2.11
CA ALA A 21 -2.13 -5.58 -3.02
C ALA A 21 -2.42 -6.98 -2.47
N ILE A 22 -1.43 -7.62 -1.85
CA ILE A 22 -1.60 -8.93 -1.20
C ILE A 22 -2.64 -8.84 -0.07
N GLU A 23 -2.54 -7.85 0.81
CA GLU A 23 -3.47 -7.69 1.93
C GLU A 23 -4.89 -7.34 1.45
N ILE A 24 -5.03 -6.50 0.41
CA ILE A 24 -6.32 -6.24 -0.25
C ILE A 24 -6.90 -7.54 -0.81
N ALA A 25 -6.13 -8.31 -1.57
CA ALA A 25 -6.59 -9.55 -2.17
C ALA A 25 -7.08 -10.54 -1.09
N ARG A 26 -6.31 -10.72 -0.02
CA ARG A 26 -6.70 -11.57 1.11
C ARG A 26 -8.01 -11.10 1.75
N ARG A 27 -8.11 -9.82 2.09
CA ARG A 27 -9.28 -9.25 2.79
C ARG A 27 -10.55 -9.23 1.95
N THR A 28 -10.42 -9.35 0.64
CA THR A 28 -11.54 -9.40 -0.31
C THR A 28 -11.84 -10.81 -0.81
N GLY A 29 -11.21 -11.84 -0.24
CA GLY A 29 -11.46 -13.25 -0.59
C GLY A 29 -10.82 -13.70 -1.91
N ARG A 30 -9.95 -12.88 -2.51
CA ARG A 30 -9.17 -13.21 -3.73
C ARG A 30 -7.80 -13.81 -3.42
N GLY A 31 -7.34 -13.69 -2.18
CA GLY A 31 -6.03 -14.16 -1.71
C GLY A 31 -6.15 -15.26 -0.64
N ALA A 32 -5.06 -15.99 -0.41
CA ALA A 32 -5.00 -17.03 0.61
C ALA A 32 -4.97 -16.44 2.03
N ASP A 33 -5.50 -17.20 3.00
CA ASP A 33 -5.36 -16.87 4.41
C ASP A 33 -3.91 -17.00 4.89
N ILE A 34 -3.57 -16.23 5.92
CA ILE A 34 -2.25 -16.27 6.53
C ILE A 34 -2.15 -17.53 7.41
N PRO A 35 -1.12 -18.37 7.23
CA PRO A 35 -0.87 -19.47 8.16
C PRO A 35 -0.72 -18.95 9.59
N GLU A 36 -1.35 -19.60 10.56
CA GLU A 36 -1.38 -19.14 11.96
C GLU A 36 0.02 -18.91 12.54
N ALA A 37 0.97 -19.78 12.18
CA ALA A 37 2.37 -19.67 12.59
C ALA A 37 3.08 -18.39 12.11
N LEU A 38 2.56 -17.72 11.07
CA LEU A 38 3.12 -16.50 10.48
C LEU A 38 2.26 -15.26 10.76
N ALA A 39 1.13 -15.40 11.44
CA ALA A 39 0.16 -14.32 11.63
C ALA A 39 0.77 -13.10 12.31
N ASP A 40 1.51 -13.30 13.40
CA ASP A 40 2.11 -12.19 14.16
C ASP A 40 3.19 -11.45 13.35
N GLU A 41 4.05 -12.20 12.65
CA GLU A 41 5.10 -11.60 11.83
C GLU A 41 4.52 -10.84 10.64
N TYR A 42 3.48 -11.38 10.02
CA TYR A 42 2.77 -10.74 8.91
C TYR A 42 2.10 -9.43 9.34
N HIS A 43 1.35 -9.46 10.45
CA HIS A 43 0.70 -8.26 10.97
C HIS A 43 1.72 -7.19 11.38
N ARG A 44 2.85 -7.61 11.98
CA ARG A 44 3.95 -6.69 12.32
C ARG A 44 4.55 -6.04 11.06
N ALA A 45 4.82 -6.83 10.01
CA ALA A 45 5.34 -6.30 8.75
C ALA A 45 4.36 -5.30 8.10
N THR A 46 3.06 -5.60 8.16
CA THR A 46 2.00 -4.70 7.67
C THR A 46 1.97 -3.38 8.44
N ALA A 47 2.12 -3.44 9.77
CA ALA A 47 2.17 -2.23 10.61
C ALA A 47 3.43 -1.39 10.34
N GLN A 48 4.58 -2.03 10.10
CA GLN A 48 5.85 -1.36 9.78
C GLN A 48 5.81 -0.60 8.43
N MET A 49 4.89 -0.93 7.51
CA MET A 49 4.71 -0.14 6.29
C MET A 49 4.42 1.34 6.61
N VAL A 50 3.64 1.63 7.66
CA VAL A 50 3.31 2.99 8.08
C VAL A 50 4.54 3.73 8.63
N GLU A 51 5.42 3.02 9.32
CA GLU A 51 6.69 3.56 9.80
C GLU A 51 7.59 3.95 8.62
N ASN A 52 7.65 3.10 7.60
CA ASN A 52 8.41 3.37 6.38
C ASN A 52 7.85 4.56 5.57
N VAL A 53 6.52 4.66 5.42
CA VAL A 53 5.88 5.86 4.84
C VAL A 53 6.28 7.13 5.60
N SER A 54 6.33 7.06 6.94
CA SER A 54 6.67 8.20 7.80
C SER A 54 8.14 8.61 7.69
N LEU A 55 9.06 7.66 7.52
CA LEU A 55 10.49 7.89 7.36
C LEU A 55 10.83 8.59 6.03
N HIS A 56 10.10 8.25 4.97
CA HIS A 56 10.36 8.78 3.62
C HIS A 56 9.46 9.96 3.23
N ARG A 57 8.63 10.47 4.15
CA ARG A 57 7.61 11.51 3.87
C ARG A 57 8.16 12.85 3.35
N HIS A 58 9.44 13.11 3.55
CA HIS A 58 10.09 14.35 3.13
C HIS A 58 10.69 14.27 1.72
N ALA A 59 10.75 13.07 1.13
CA ALA A 59 11.16 12.91 -0.25
C ALA A 59 10.06 13.39 -1.20
N ALA A 60 10.44 13.90 -2.37
CA ALA A 60 9.49 14.13 -3.44
C ALA A 60 8.99 12.76 -3.94
N TRP A 61 7.67 12.58 -3.96
CA TRP A 61 7.04 11.37 -4.48
C TRP A 61 6.40 11.67 -5.82
N ASP A 62 6.60 10.78 -6.79
CA ASP A 62 5.76 10.73 -7.97
C ASP A 62 4.36 10.19 -7.60
N GLN A 63 3.44 10.23 -8.56
CA GLN A 63 2.06 9.80 -8.33
C GLN A 63 1.97 8.33 -7.91
N SER A 64 2.76 7.44 -8.53
CA SER A 64 2.76 6.00 -8.24
C SER A 64 3.20 5.71 -6.80
N MET A 65 4.26 6.38 -6.33
CA MET A 65 4.74 6.29 -4.96
C MET A 65 3.71 6.84 -3.98
N LEU A 66 3.10 8.00 -4.26
CA LEU A 66 2.08 8.60 -3.41
C LEU A 66 0.84 7.70 -3.25
N LEU A 67 0.31 7.17 -4.36
CA LEU A 67 -0.85 6.27 -4.35
C LEU A 67 -0.54 4.97 -3.60
N SER A 68 0.64 4.39 -3.84
CA SER A 68 1.07 3.15 -3.17
C SER A 68 1.23 3.36 -1.66
N ALA A 69 1.84 4.48 -1.24
CA ALA A 69 2.00 4.83 0.17
C ALA A 69 0.65 5.13 0.86
N ALA A 70 -0.26 5.84 0.18
CA ALA A 70 -1.61 6.11 0.68
C ALA A 70 -2.42 4.82 0.83
N ALA A 71 -2.34 3.91 -0.14
CA ALA A 71 -2.99 2.61 -0.08
C ALA A 71 -2.44 1.75 1.08
N ALA A 72 -1.12 1.74 1.28
CA ALA A 72 -0.48 1.05 2.40
C ALA A 72 -0.97 1.58 3.75
N LEU A 73 -1.11 2.90 3.88
CA LEU A 73 -1.67 3.54 5.07
C LEU A 73 -3.14 3.13 5.30
N ALA A 74 -3.95 3.12 4.25
CA ALA A 74 -5.35 2.71 4.31
C ALA A 74 -5.50 1.24 4.76
N VAL A 75 -4.66 0.33 4.22
CA VAL A 75 -4.58 -1.07 4.69
C VAL A 75 -4.24 -1.14 6.17
N ALA A 76 -3.22 -0.43 6.63
CA ALA A 76 -2.81 -0.44 8.03
C ALA A 76 -3.89 0.11 8.98
N LYS A 77 -4.78 0.97 8.47
CA LYS A 77 -5.96 1.49 9.18
C LYS A 77 -7.23 0.67 8.94
N ARG A 78 -7.14 -0.47 8.25
CA ARG A 78 -8.23 -1.41 7.96
C ARG A 78 -9.33 -0.87 7.04
N HIS A 79 -9.02 0.14 6.23
CA HIS A 79 -9.88 0.67 5.18
C HIS A 79 -9.53 0.01 3.83
N ILE A 80 -9.95 -1.24 3.65
CA ILE A 80 -9.55 -2.08 2.50
C ILE A 80 -10.16 -1.56 1.19
N ASP A 81 -11.39 -1.10 1.23
CA ASP A 81 -12.09 -0.45 0.12
C ASP A 81 -11.35 0.79 -0.38
N VAL A 82 -10.93 1.66 0.54
CA VAL A 82 -10.15 2.87 0.23
C VAL A 82 -8.77 2.50 -0.32
N ALA A 83 -8.11 1.50 0.26
CA ALA A 83 -6.81 1.04 -0.21
C ALA A 83 -6.89 0.49 -1.65
N GLU A 84 -7.93 -0.29 -1.94
CA GLU A 84 -8.18 -0.82 -3.27
C GLU A 84 -8.45 0.29 -4.28
N ALA A 85 -9.24 1.31 -3.91
CA ALA A 85 -9.44 2.48 -4.76
C ALA A 85 -8.10 3.15 -5.10
N PHE A 86 -7.24 3.42 -4.10
CA PHE A 86 -5.94 4.06 -4.34
C PHE A 86 -5.01 3.26 -5.26
N LEU A 87 -4.99 1.93 -5.18
CA LEU A 87 -4.16 1.10 -6.08
C LEU A 87 -4.70 1.01 -7.50
N ASN A 88 -6.00 1.24 -7.71
CA ASN A 88 -6.61 1.21 -9.05
C ASN A 88 -6.71 2.60 -9.70
N LEU A 89 -6.35 3.67 -8.99
CA LEU A 89 -6.33 5.01 -9.57
C LEU A 89 -5.16 5.17 -10.55
N ASP A 90 -5.48 5.56 -11.78
CA ASP A 90 -4.52 6.05 -12.77
C ASP A 90 -4.79 7.53 -13.11
N ALA A 91 -3.94 8.11 -13.96
CA ALA A 91 -4.06 9.52 -14.34
C ALA A 91 -5.39 9.85 -15.04
N ASP A 92 -5.94 8.90 -15.81
CA ASP A 92 -7.18 9.08 -16.55
C ASP A 92 -8.37 9.12 -15.58
N TRP A 93 -8.43 8.17 -14.65
CA TRP A 93 -9.45 8.14 -13.60
C TRP A 93 -9.37 9.33 -12.66
N ILE A 94 -8.17 9.76 -12.27
CA ILE A 94 -8.00 10.99 -11.47
C ILE A 94 -8.54 12.21 -12.22
N THR A 95 -8.23 12.33 -13.52
CA THR A 95 -8.73 13.44 -14.35
C THR A 95 -10.25 13.42 -14.43
N LYS A 96 -10.84 12.26 -14.71
CA LYS A 96 -12.30 12.07 -14.76
C LYS A 96 -12.97 12.44 -13.44
N MET A 97 -12.44 11.97 -12.31
CA MET A 97 -12.96 12.29 -10.98
C MET A 97 -12.92 13.79 -10.69
N ASN A 98 -11.80 14.45 -11.02
CA ASN A 98 -11.65 15.90 -10.83
C ASN A 98 -12.62 16.71 -11.70
N ASN A 99 -12.97 16.20 -12.88
CA ASN A 99 -13.92 16.83 -13.81
C ASN A 99 -15.38 16.42 -13.56
N CYS A 100 -15.64 15.53 -12.60
CA CYS A 100 -16.96 14.91 -12.37
C CYS A 100 -17.52 14.16 -13.60
N GLU A 101 -16.65 13.53 -14.39
CA GLU A 101 -16.99 12.73 -15.56
C GLU A 101 -17.14 11.25 -15.16
N PHE A 102 -18.38 10.80 -14.93
CA PHE A 102 -18.70 9.44 -14.43
C PHE A 102 -19.55 8.61 -15.41
N ASP A 103 -19.51 8.98 -16.69
CA ASP A 103 -20.35 8.43 -17.77
C ASP A 103 -20.26 6.91 -17.93
#